data_AF-A0A9N9EIM5-F1
#
_entry.id   AF-A0A9N9EIM5-F1
#
_cell.length_a   1.000
_cell.length_b   1.000
_cell.length_c   1.000
_cell.angle_alpha   90.00
_cell.angle_beta   90.00
_cell.angle_gamma   90.00
#
_symmetry.space_group_name_H-M   'P 1'
#
loop_
_entity.id
_entity.type
_entity.pdbx_description
1 polymer ?
#
loop_
_entity_poly.entity_id
_entity_poly.type
_entity_poly.pdbx_seq_one_letter_code
_entity_poly.pdbx_strand_id
1 'polypeptide(L)'
;AIDSEFEKVANEALLKTLKISGGSGKDFFEELFPKVDVSAQFTSDFIPILKEQLSNINKNLQIMTLDITSKLATAIGKLFDRHIKILVASIIIILTDKKTIFCDSAIGILNALANAYRLNPLISSFSISLAIDNPLLRKDLLS
;
A
#
# COMPACT_ATOMS: atom_id res chain seq x y z
N ALA A 1 -5.75 13.83 -24.10
CA ALA A 1 -5.64 15.20 -23.56
C ALA A 1 -6.25 15.31 -22.16
N ILE A 2 -7.45 14.75 -21.94
CA ILE A 2 -8.14 14.76 -20.63
C ILE A 2 -7.39 13.94 -19.56
N ASP A 3 -6.76 12.81 -19.93
CA ASP A 3 -6.04 11.97 -18.97
C ASP A 3 -4.80 12.63 -18.35
N SER A 4 -4.14 13.54 -19.08
CA SER A 4 -2.92 14.20 -18.59
C SER A 4 -3.23 15.30 -17.57
N GLU A 5 -4.34 16.03 -17.75
CA GLU A 5 -4.79 16.99 -16.74
C GLU A 5 -5.33 16.29 -15.49
N PHE A 6 -6.04 15.17 -15.66
CA PHE A 6 -6.51 14.37 -14.52
C PHE A 6 -5.34 13.72 -13.75
N GLU A 7 -4.30 13.24 -14.45
CA GLU A 7 -3.05 12.81 -13.82
C GLU A 7 -2.38 13.95 -13.04
N LYS A 8 -2.39 15.16 -13.60
CA LYS A 8 -1.76 16.32 -12.98
C LYS A 8 -2.52 16.79 -11.74
N VAL A 9 -3.85 16.80 -11.79
CA VAL A 9 -4.73 17.17 -10.68
C VAL A 9 -4.73 16.10 -9.58
N ALA A 10 -4.73 14.81 -9.91
CA ALA A 10 -4.61 13.73 -8.93
C ALA A 10 -3.23 13.73 -8.25
N ASN A 11 -2.16 13.94 -9.03
CA ASN A 11 -0.82 14.12 -8.48
C ASN A 11 -0.70 15.41 -7.68
N GLU A 12 -1.33 16.51 -8.07
CA GLU A 12 -1.35 17.75 -7.29
C GLU A 12 -2.17 17.63 -6.01
N ALA A 13 -3.29 16.90 -6.02
CA ALA A 13 -4.09 16.65 -4.83
C ALA A 13 -3.34 15.76 -3.83
N LEU A 14 -2.70 14.69 -4.32
CA LEU A 14 -1.85 13.84 -3.49
C LEU A 14 -0.58 14.57 -3.02
N LEU A 15 0.08 15.32 -3.90
CA LEU A 15 1.21 16.16 -3.51
C LEU A 15 0.79 17.28 -2.58
N LYS A 16 -0.41 17.86 -2.65
CA LYS A 16 -0.87 18.85 -1.65
C LYS A 16 -1.15 18.20 -0.31
N THR A 17 -1.68 16.98 -0.31
CA THR A 17 -1.91 16.21 0.90
C THR A 17 -0.59 15.73 1.53
N LEU A 18 0.46 15.55 0.71
CA LEU A 18 1.81 15.12 1.12
C LEU A 18 2.84 16.27 1.25
N LYS A 19 2.59 17.47 0.70
CA LYS A 19 3.44 18.68 0.82
C LYS A 19 3.14 19.46 2.09
N ILE A 20 2.86 18.75 3.18
CA ILE A 20 3.14 19.28 4.50
C ILE A 20 4.53 18.72 4.82
N SER A 21 5.53 19.60 4.74
CA SER A 21 6.95 19.45 5.06
C SER A 21 7.75 18.33 4.34
N GLY A 22 8.79 18.77 3.61
CA GLY A 22 9.84 17.92 3.02
C GLY A 22 10.82 17.38 4.06
N GLY A 23 10.31 16.85 5.17
CA GLY A 23 11.08 16.12 6.18
C GLY A 23 11.17 14.64 5.83
N SER A 24 12.13 13.93 6.40
CA SER A 24 12.19 12.48 6.29
C SER A 24 10.82 11.91 6.70
N GLY A 25 10.32 10.85 6.06
CA GLY A 25 8.95 10.36 6.32
C GLY A 25 8.63 10.14 7.81
N LYS A 26 9.65 9.97 8.65
CA LYS A 26 9.53 9.93 10.11
C LYS A 26 9.05 11.26 10.72
N ASP A 27 9.58 12.39 10.27
CA ASP A 27 9.30 13.73 10.78
C ASP A 27 7.88 14.20 10.45
N PHE A 28 7.37 13.88 9.25
CA PHE A 28 5.99 14.17 8.85
C PHE A 28 4.98 13.47 9.76
N PHE A 29 5.21 12.18 10.02
CA PHE A 29 4.34 11.42 10.88
C PHE A 29 4.47 11.89 12.34
N GLU A 30 5.69 12.14 12.85
CA GLU A 30 5.91 12.70 14.19
C GLU A 30 5.31 14.10 14.42
N GLU A 31 5.17 14.93 13.38
CA GLU A 31 4.50 16.24 13.46
C GLU A 31 2.96 16.14 13.42
N LEU A 32 2.42 15.12 12.76
CA LEU A 32 0.97 14.84 12.69
C LEU A 32 0.44 14.05 13.90
N PHE A 33 1.28 13.20 14.52
CA PHE A 33 0.90 12.37 15.66
C PHE A 33 0.45 13.12 16.93
N PRO A 34 1.03 14.27 17.34
CA PRO A 34 0.60 14.95 18.55
C PRO A 34 -0.73 15.72 18.39
N LYS A 35 -1.29 15.86 17.17
CA LYS A 35 -2.49 16.67 16.91
C LYS A 35 -3.75 15.90 16.53
N VAL A 36 -3.64 14.63 16.18
CA VAL A 36 -4.77 13.81 15.74
C VAL A 36 -4.76 12.55 16.57
N ASP A 37 -5.92 12.05 17.02
CA ASP A 37 -6.04 10.70 17.57
C ASP A 37 -5.80 9.69 16.42
N VAL A 38 -4.53 9.52 16.01
CA VAL A 38 -4.13 8.95 14.70
C VAL A 38 -4.44 7.45 14.58
N SER A 39 -4.64 6.73 15.68
CA SER A 39 -4.74 5.27 15.59
C SER A 39 -6.08 4.75 15.05
N ALA A 40 -7.17 5.51 15.19
CA ALA A 40 -8.52 5.02 14.92
C ALA A 40 -9.24 5.75 13.77
N GLN A 41 -9.20 7.08 13.72
CA GLN A 41 -9.92 7.85 12.69
C GLN A 41 -9.11 7.99 11.40
N PHE A 42 -7.81 8.29 11.51
CA PHE A 42 -6.95 8.40 10.33
C PHE A 42 -6.84 7.08 9.57
N THR A 43 -6.73 5.95 10.28
CA THR A 43 -6.71 4.60 9.70
C THR A 43 -8.09 4.13 9.22
N SER A 44 -9.20 4.60 9.81
CA SER A 44 -10.55 4.28 9.35
C SER A 44 -10.82 4.79 7.93
N ASP A 45 -10.45 6.04 7.66
CA ASP A 45 -10.87 6.71 6.43
C ASP A 45 -9.81 6.59 5.33
N PHE A 46 -8.52 6.52 5.72
CA PHE A 46 -7.42 6.43 4.77
C PHE A 46 -7.24 5.03 4.16
N ILE A 47 -7.55 3.97 4.92
CA ILE A 47 -7.35 2.58 4.45
C ILE A 47 -8.28 2.19 3.29
N PRO A 48 -9.58 2.53 3.31
CA PRO A 48 -10.45 2.34 2.15
C PRO A 48 -9.94 3.06 0.90
N ILE A 49 -9.45 4.30 1.06
CA ILE A 49 -8.89 5.10 -0.03
C ILE A 49 -7.65 4.41 -0.60
N LEU A 50 -6.70 3.99 0.25
CA LEU A 50 -5.52 3.24 -0.20
C LEU A 50 -5.91 1.96 -0.93
N LYS A 51 -6.89 1.21 -0.41
CA LYS A 51 -7.38 -0.02 -1.05
C LYS A 51 -7.90 0.26 -2.46
N GLU A 52 -8.71 1.30 -2.63
CA GLU A 52 -9.24 1.71 -3.93
C GLU A 52 -8.11 2.11 -4.88
N GLN A 53 -7.14 2.88 -4.40
CA GLN A 53 -6.01 3.33 -5.21
C GLN A 53 -5.05 2.18 -5.58
N LEU A 54 -4.91 1.16 -4.74
CA LEU A 54 -4.18 -0.07 -5.06
C LEU A 54 -4.85 -0.87 -6.18
N SER A 55 -6.15 -0.68 -6.42
CA SER A 55 -6.89 -1.30 -7.52
C SER A 55 -7.11 -0.33 -8.70
N ASN A 56 -6.46 0.84 -8.70
CA ASN A 56 -6.64 1.84 -9.74
C ASN A 56 -6.05 1.38 -11.09
N ILE A 57 -6.70 1.81 -12.18
CA ILE A 57 -6.27 1.58 -13.56
C ILE A 57 -4.95 2.33 -13.84
N ASN A 58 -4.75 3.49 -13.23
CA ASN A 58 -3.51 4.26 -13.36
C ASN A 58 -2.38 3.56 -12.59
N LYS A 59 -1.44 3.04 -13.37
CA LYS A 59 -0.28 2.29 -12.88
C LYS A 59 0.74 3.15 -12.12
N ASN A 60 0.95 4.40 -12.51
CA ASN A 60 1.82 5.31 -11.74
C ASN A 60 1.25 5.52 -10.33
N LEU A 61 -0.07 5.74 -10.26
CA LEU A 61 -0.79 5.93 -9.02
C LEU A 61 -0.78 4.68 -8.14
N GLN A 62 -0.93 3.51 -8.74
CA GLN A 62 -0.83 2.22 -8.05
C GLN A 62 0.56 2.01 -7.41
N ILE A 63 1.66 2.33 -8.10
CA ILE A 63 3.03 2.25 -7.54
C ILE A 63 3.24 3.26 -6.41
N MET A 64 2.79 4.50 -6.57
CA MET A 64 2.89 5.51 -5.50
C MET A 64 2.10 5.09 -4.26
N THR A 65 0.93 4.49 -4.46
CA THR A 65 0.08 3.99 -3.36
C THR A 65 0.74 2.81 -2.64
N LEU A 66 1.41 1.91 -3.36
CA LEU A 66 2.24 0.85 -2.79
C LEU A 66 3.32 1.45 -1.88
N ASP A 67 4.08 2.44 -2.35
CA ASP A 67 5.14 3.10 -1.57
C ASP A 67 4.60 3.79 -0.30
N ILE A 68 3.48 4.52 -0.42
CA ILE A 68 2.80 5.13 0.73
C ILE A 68 2.35 4.07 1.74
N THR A 69 1.76 2.97 1.26
CA THR A 69 1.31 1.86 2.12
C THR A 69 2.48 1.24 2.89
N SER A 70 3.64 1.07 2.24
CA SER A 70 4.87 0.57 2.85
C SER A 70 5.38 1.49 3.97
N LYS A 71 5.46 2.79 3.68
CA LYS A 71 5.88 3.82 4.64
C LYS A 71 4.92 3.88 5.83
N LEU A 72 3.61 3.83 5.56
CA LEU A 72 2.58 3.85 6.58
C LEU A 72 2.65 2.63 7.50
N ALA A 73 2.80 1.43 6.91
CA ALA A 73 2.97 0.21 7.67
C ALA A 73 4.26 0.23 8.50
N THR A 74 5.32 0.88 8.05
CA THR A 74 6.56 1.03 8.84
C THR A 74 6.39 2.05 9.97
N ALA A 75 5.68 3.16 9.72
CA ALA A 75 5.49 4.24 10.67
C ALA A 75 4.51 3.89 11.81
N ILE A 76 3.37 3.26 11.49
CA ILE A 76 2.33 2.90 12.47
C ILE A 76 2.73 1.64 13.26
N GLY A 77 3.52 0.74 12.67
CA GLY A 77 3.91 -0.52 13.30
C GLY A 77 2.71 -1.38 13.67
N LYS A 78 2.77 -2.11 14.79
CA LYS A 78 1.77 -3.13 15.19
C LYS A 78 0.31 -2.67 15.19
N LEU A 79 0.00 -1.37 15.34
CA LEU A 79 -1.38 -0.88 15.26
C LEU A 79 -1.99 -1.04 13.85
N PHE A 80 -1.15 -1.24 12.83
CA PHE A 80 -1.56 -1.47 11.45
C PHE A 80 -2.08 -2.89 11.18
N ASP A 81 -1.93 -3.84 12.12
CA ASP A 81 -2.24 -5.28 11.91
C ASP A 81 -3.69 -5.54 11.52
N ARG A 82 -4.62 -4.70 12.00
CA ARG A 82 -6.04 -4.80 11.64
C ARG A 82 -6.28 -4.36 10.19
N HIS A 83 -5.53 -3.36 9.73
CA HIS A 83 -5.71 -2.71 8.44
C HIS A 83 -4.94 -3.42 7.33
N ILE A 84 -3.81 -4.05 7.66
CA ILE A 84 -2.97 -4.79 6.71
C ILE A 84 -3.76 -5.90 6.03
N LYS A 85 -4.64 -6.61 6.75
CA LYS A 85 -5.49 -7.68 6.21
C LYS A 85 -6.36 -7.19 5.05
N ILE A 86 -6.81 -5.93 5.11
CA ILE A 86 -7.68 -5.31 4.10
C ILE A 86 -6.88 -4.97 2.84
N LEU A 87 -5.63 -4.54 3.00
CA LEU A 87 -4.78 -4.07 1.91
C LEU A 87 -3.99 -5.20 1.22
N VAL A 88 -3.61 -6.24 1.95
CA VAL A 88 -2.75 -7.32 1.45
C VAL A 88 -3.37 -8.05 0.27
N ALA A 89 -4.69 -8.26 0.27
CA ALA A 89 -5.36 -8.85 -0.89
C ALA A 89 -5.19 -7.99 -2.15
N SER A 90 -5.33 -6.66 -2.03
CA SER A 90 -5.10 -5.73 -3.14
C SER A 90 -3.65 -5.72 -3.59
N ILE A 91 -2.69 -5.82 -2.67
CA ILE A 91 -1.25 -5.90 -3.00
C ILE A 91 -0.95 -7.20 -3.77
N ILE A 92 -1.49 -8.33 -3.34
CA ILE A 92 -1.27 -9.62 -4.03
C ILE A 92 -1.86 -9.62 -5.44
N ILE A 93 -3.01 -8.96 -5.66
CA ILE A 93 -3.58 -8.82 -7.00
C ILE A 93 -2.61 -8.12 -7.96
N ILE A 94 -1.76 -7.21 -7.47
CA ILE A 94 -0.76 -6.51 -8.30
C ILE A 94 0.29 -7.49 -8.84
N LEU A 95 0.56 -8.61 -8.18
CA LEU A 95 1.44 -9.67 -8.68
C LEU A 95 0.89 -10.36 -9.94
N THR A 96 -0.40 -10.18 -10.25
CA THR A 96 -0.98 -10.69 -11.49
C THR A 96 -0.75 -9.77 -12.69
N ASP A 97 -0.08 -8.63 -12.48
CA ASP A 97 0.29 -7.72 -13.56
C ASP A 97 1.33 -8.35 -14.50
N LYS A 98 1.33 -7.92 -15.76
CA LYS A 98 2.27 -8.41 -16.78
C LYS A 98 3.64 -7.75 -16.67
N LYS A 99 3.73 -6.57 -16.04
CA LYS A 99 4.94 -5.77 -15.95
C LYS A 99 5.70 -6.08 -14.66
N THR A 100 6.94 -6.54 -14.81
CA THR A 100 7.81 -6.97 -13.70
C THR A 100 8.01 -5.90 -12.62
N ILE A 101 8.12 -4.62 -12.99
CA ILE A 101 8.31 -3.50 -12.05
C ILE A 101 7.23 -3.47 -10.94
N PHE A 102 5.99 -3.83 -11.29
CA PHE A 102 4.85 -3.82 -10.36
C PHE A 102 4.90 -5.04 -9.46
N CYS A 103 5.22 -6.20 -10.03
CA CYS A 103 5.42 -7.44 -9.28
C CYS A 103 6.56 -7.28 -8.28
N ASP A 104 7.71 -6.76 -8.71
CA ASP A 104 8.90 -6.54 -7.87
C ASP A 104 8.59 -5.59 -6.70
N SER A 105 7.86 -4.50 -6.96
CA SER A 105 7.43 -3.55 -5.93
C SER A 105 6.46 -4.20 -4.93
N ALA A 106 5.50 -4.99 -5.41
CA ALA A 106 4.54 -5.70 -4.57
C ALA A 106 5.22 -6.78 -3.72
N ILE A 107 6.15 -7.56 -4.29
CA ILE A 107 6.97 -8.54 -3.56
C ILE A 107 7.77 -7.83 -2.47
N GLY A 108 8.44 -6.72 -2.80
CA GLY A 108 9.22 -5.94 -1.84
C GLY A 108 8.39 -5.49 -0.64
N ILE A 109 7.15 -5.08 -0.87
CA ILE A 109 6.24 -4.64 0.19
C ILE A 109 5.72 -5.83 0.99
N LEU A 110 5.28 -6.91 0.34
CA LEU A 110 4.85 -8.13 1.04
C LEU A 110 5.95 -8.68 1.95
N ASN A 111 7.22 -8.63 1.52
CA ASN A 111 8.38 -8.99 2.33
C ASN A 111 8.59 -8.04 3.52
N ALA A 112 8.50 -6.73 3.31
CA ALA A 112 8.58 -5.75 4.39
C ALA A 112 7.48 -5.97 5.43
N LEU A 113 6.25 -6.23 4.97
CA LEU A 113 5.11 -6.54 5.82
C LEU A 113 5.28 -7.87 6.57
N ALA A 114 5.74 -8.92 5.90
CA ALA A 114 6.02 -10.22 6.52
C ALA A 114 7.05 -10.10 7.65
N ASN A 115 8.10 -9.31 7.43
CA ASN A 115 9.14 -9.04 8.41
C ASN A 115 8.63 -8.22 9.60
N ALA A 116 7.82 -7.20 9.35
CA ALA A 116 7.31 -6.31 10.41
C ALA A 116 6.20 -6.95 11.26
N TYR A 117 5.33 -7.76 10.67
CA TYR A 117 4.09 -8.24 11.29
C TYR A 117 4.02 -9.75 11.49
N ARG A 118 5.12 -10.48 11.26
CA ARG A 118 5.25 -11.92 11.54
C ARG A 118 4.14 -12.74 10.87
N LEU A 119 4.07 -12.77 9.54
CA LEU A 119 3.22 -13.58 8.62
C LEU A 119 1.73 -13.83 8.97
N ASN A 120 1.33 -14.07 10.22
CA ASN A 120 -0.02 -14.28 10.74
C ASN A 120 -1.11 -13.43 10.09
N PRO A 121 -0.99 -12.09 9.97
CA PRO A 121 -2.03 -11.30 9.33
C PRO A 121 -2.11 -11.51 7.81
N LEU A 122 -1.06 -12.06 7.19
CA LEU A 122 -0.95 -12.31 5.74
C LEU A 122 -1.44 -13.70 5.34
N ILE A 123 -1.40 -14.69 6.26
CA ILE A 123 -1.67 -16.11 5.99
C ILE A 123 -2.99 -16.31 5.25
N SER A 124 -4.07 -15.64 5.67
CA SER A 124 -5.39 -15.83 5.05
C SER A 124 -5.39 -15.40 3.59
N SER A 125 -4.80 -14.23 3.30
CA SER A 125 -4.73 -13.71 1.93
C SER A 125 -3.80 -14.55 1.07
N PHE A 126 -2.67 -15.00 1.62
CA PHE A 126 -1.73 -15.88 0.92
C PHE A 126 -2.39 -17.21 0.57
N SER A 127 -3.11 -17.81 1.53
CA SER A 127 -3.81 -19.09 1.33
C SER A 127 -4.85 -19.00 0.21
N ILE A 128 -5.65 -17.91 0.19
CA ILE A 128 -6.63 -17.67 -0.89
C ILE A 128 -5.92 -17.52 -2.23
N SER A 129 -4.85 -16.73 -2.30
CA SER A 129 -4.13 -16.47 -3.54
C SER A 129 -3.35 -17.68 -4.08
N LEU A 130 -2.82 -18.54 -3.21
CA LEU A 130 -2.17 -19.79 -3.61
C LEU A 130 -3.14 -20.79 -4.23
N ALA A 131 -4.41 -20.76 -3.81
CA ALA A 131 -5.47 -21.59 -4.37
C ALA A 131 -5.95 -21.13 -5.76
N ILE A 132 -5.59 -19.91 -6.19
CA ILE A 132 -5.93 -19.41 -7.54
C ILE A 132 -5.14 -20.20 -8.59
N ASP A 133 -5.78 -20.50 -9.73
CA ASP A 133 -5.11 -21.16 -10.84
C ASP A 133 -4.24 -20.22 -11.68
N ASN A 134 -3.18 -19.69 -11.06
CA ASN A 134 -2.22 -18.81 -11.69
C ASN A 134 -0.78 -19.21 -11.27
N PRO A 135 -0.02 -19.93 -12.12
CA PRO A 135 1.33 -20.38 -11.81
C PRO A 135 2.33 -19.25 -11.53
N LEU A 136 2.21 -18.12 -12.23
CA LEU A 136 3.10 -16.96 -12.05
C LEU A 136 2.88 -16.31 -10.69
N LEU A 137 1.60 -16.11 -10.33
CA LEU A 137 1.23 -15.61 -9.01
C LEU A 137 1.79 -16.49 -7.89
N ARG A 138 1.67 -17.82 -8.01
CA ARG A 138 2.23 -18.75 -7.01
C ARG A 138 3.75 -18.65 -6.93
N LYS A 139 4.43 -18.55 -8.08
CA LYS A 139 5.89 -18.40 -8.13
C LYS A 139 6.34 -17.13 -7.39
N ASP A 140 5.68 -16.01 -7.65
CA ASP A 140 6.04 -14.71 -7.05
C ASP A 140 5.67 -14.63 -5.57
N LEU A 141 4.64 -15.36 -5.13
CA LEU A 141 4.22 -15.35 -3.72
C LEU A 141 5.03 -16.32 -2.85
N LEU A 142 5.69 -17.31 -3.46
CA LEU A 142 6.57 -18.29 -2.79
C LEU A 142 8.06 -17.93 -2.86
N SER A 143 8.42 -16.82 -3.54
CA SER A 143 9.81 -16.34 -3.64
C SER A 143 10.25 -15.57 -2.41
#